data_AF-A0A945AAR4-F1
#
_entry.id   AF-A0A945AAR4-F1
#
_cell.length_a   1.000
_cell.length_b   1.000
_cell.length_c   1.000
_cell.angle_alpha   90.00
_cell.angle_beta   90.00
_cell.angle_gamma   90.00
#
_symmetry.space_group_name_H-M   'P 1'
#
loop_
_entity.id
_entity.type
_entity.pdbx_description
1 polymer ?
#
loop_
_entity_poly.entity_id
_entity_poly.type
_entity_poly.pdbx_seq_one_letter_code
_entity_poly.pdbx_strand_id
1 'polypeptide(L)'
;MAEVADQVIAQLRKSRKYRDLCDETLARVAQWAAVRNASAKAATKAAKRKLHQVYGAYVGQVDVNQVLALVDQVDRNTPKPICEQILRTHVSTAERLDDLGVVFEAVWDVTGQPKRVMDLACGLNPFALPWMGHIEEYFACDIDIRLASCIGKFFENIGFSGVSSCHDLLVTVPSWQADVVFLFKTLPCLEQQEKGAGLAILKQIQAPHIVVSFPSQSLGGHNKGMTAHYDGIIRQLANDLKVQIHPLVFARESYYVLSA
;
A
#
# COMPACT_ATOMS: atom_id res chain seq x y z
N MET A 1 8.29 20.23 -23.42
CA MET A 1 8.21 19.52 -22.12
C MET A 1 7.37 18.26 -22.22
N ALA A 2 6.15 18.30 -22.76
CA ALA A 2 5.32 17.11 -23.03
C ALA A 2 6.08 16.04 -23.82
N GLU A 3 6.74 16.42 -24.92
CA GLU A 3 7.52 15.50 -25.75
C GLU A 3 8.67 14.77 -24.99
N VAL A 4 9.30 15.44 -24.01
CA VAL A 4 10.34 14.80 -23.18
C VAL A 4 9.72 13.81 -22.19
N ALA A 5 8.58 14.15 -21.59
CA ALA A 5 7.87 13.27 -20.67
C ALA A 5 7.38 12.00 -21.39
N ASP A 6 6.80 12.13 -22.58
CA ASP A 6 6.33 11.00 -23.40
C ASP A 6 7.48 10.05 -23.76
N GLN A 7 8.64 10.60 -24.14
CA GLN A 7 9.85 9.80 -24.38
C GLN A 7 10.31 9.06 -23.13
N VAL A 8 10.24 9.68 -21.95
CA VAL A 8 10.59 9.02 -20.68
C VAL A 8 9.62 7.87 -20.39
N ILE A 9 8.31 8.06 -20.55
CA ILE A 9 7.29 7.01 -20.37
C ILE A 9 7.59 5.83 -21.29
N ALA A 10 7.84 6.09 -22.58
CA ALA A 10 8.19 5.05 -23.54
C ALA A 10 9.45 4.26 -23.13
N GLN A 11 10.46 4.93 -22.57
CA GLN A 11 11.67 4.26 -22.07
C GLN A 11 11.44 3.48 -20.76
N LEU A 12 10.53 3.93 -19.90
CA LEU A 12 10.14 3.21 -18.69
C LEU A 12 9.34 1.94 -19.03
N ARG A 13 8.42 2.02 -20.01
CA ARG A 13 7.66 0.86 -20.52
C ARG A 13 8.53 -0.20 -21.19
N LYS A 14 9.71 0.16 -21.71
CA LYS A 14 10.70 -0.82 -22.19
C LYS A 14 11.48 -1.51 -21.06
N SER A 15 11.42 -1.00 -19.84
CA SER A 15 12.14 -1.56 -18.70
C SER A 15 11.33 -2.64 -18.00
N ARG A 16 11.87 -3.86 -17.91
CA ARG A 16 11.26 -4.98 -17.18
C ARG A 16 10.81 -4.62 -15.75
N LYS A 17 11.50 -3.69 -15.10
CA LYS A 17 11.22 -3.30 -13.70
C LYS A 17 10.05 -2.32 -13.55
N TYR A 18 9.79 -1.49 -14.56
CA TYR A 18 8.84 -0.36 -14.44
C TYR A 18 7.68 -0.43 -15.43
N ARG A 19 7.73 -1.34 -16.40
CA ARG A 19 6.74 -1.43 -17.47
C ARG A 19 5.33 -1.78 -17.00
N ASP A 20 5.20 -2.30 -15.79
CA ASP A 20 3.95 -2.78 -15.22
C ASP A 20 3.43 -1.81 -14.13
N LEU A 21 4.03 -0.63 -14.01
CA LEU A 21 3.50 0.45 -13.17
C LEU A 21 2.26 1.10 -13.80
N CYS A 22 1.41 1.68 -12.96
CA CYS A 22 0.25 2.44 -13.42
C CYS A 22 0.67 3.61 -14.34
N ASP A 23 -0.19 3.96 -15.29
CA ASP A 23 0.01 5.14 -16.14
C ASP A 23 0.16 6.42 -15.32
N GLU A 24 -0.61 6.56 -14.24
CA GLU A 24 -0.54 7.67 -13.29
C GLU A 24 0.89 7.85 -12.73
N THR A 25 1.51 6.77 -12.24
CA THR A 25 2.88 6.79 -11.71
C THR A 25 3.90 7.13 -12.79
N LEU A 26 3.78 6.51 -13.97
CA LEU A 26 4.71 6.75 -15.06
C LEU A 26 4.63 8.21 -15.55
N ALA A 27 3.42 8.74 -15.70
CA ALA A 27 3.19 10.12 -16.11
C ALA A 27 3.72 11.12 -15.08
N ARG A 28 3.35 10.96 -13.80
CA ARG A 28 3.80 11.82 -12.70
C ARG A 28 5.33 11.88 -12.62
N VAL A 29 5.98 10.72 -12.66
CA VAL A 29 7.46 10.65 -12.57
C VAL A 29 8.13 11.18 -13.83
N ALA A 30 7.59 10.88 -15.02
CA ALA A 30 8.13 11.39 -16.27
C ALA A 30 8.06 12.92 -16.32
N GLN A 31 6.92 13.50 -15.93
CA GLN A 31 6.75 14.95 -15.85
C GLN A 31 7.70 15.58 -14.83
N TRP A 32 7.82 14.99 -13.64
CA TRP A 32 8.78 15.43 -12.63
C TRP A 32 10.22 15.46 -13.17
N ALA A 33 10.62 14.44 -13.93
CA ALA A 33 11.95 14.33 -14.50
C ALA A 33 12.18 15.29 -15.68
N ALA A 34 11.18 15.47 -16.55
CA ALA A 34 11.25 16.33 -17.72
C ALA A 34 11.42 17.81 -17.35
N VAL A 35 10.75 18.28 -16.29
CA VAL A 35 10.90 19.66 -15.80
C VAL A 35 12.31 19.94 -15.26
N ARG A 36 13.03 18.90 -14.81
CA ARG A 36 14.32 19.02 -14.11
C ARG A 36 15.52 18.67 -14.97
N ASN A 37 15.33 18.29 -16.23
CA ASN A 37 16.40 17.83 -17.11
C ASN A 37 16.16 18.30 -18.54
N ALA A 38 17.19 18.89 -19.16
CA ALA A 38 17.10 19.45 -20.50
C ALA A 38 16.99 18.39 -21.63
N SER A 39 17.37 17.13 -21.37
CA SER A 39 17.32 16.05 -22.37
C SER A 39 16.56 14.82 -21.88
N ALA A 40 15.89 14.13 -22.81
CA ALA A 40 15.16 12.88 -22.53
C ALA A 40 16.04 11.78 -21.92
N LYS A 41 17.32 11.70 -22.32
CA LYS A 41 18.27 10.74 -21.74
C LYS A 41 18.53 11.03 -20.26
N ALA A 42 18.79 12.30 -19.91
CA ALA A 42 19.00 12.71 -18.52
C ALA A 42 17.72 12.56 -17.69
N ALA A 43 16.58 12.97 -18.24
CA ALA A 43 15.27 12.80 -17.62
C ALA A 43 14.95 11.32 -17.34
N THR A 44 15.21 10.41 -18.30
CA THR A 44 15.00 8.96 -18.11
C THR A 44 15.86 8.41 -16.97
N LYS A 45 17.12 8.84 -16.87
CA LYS A 45 18.01 8.44 -15.76
C LYS A 45 17.49 8.94 -14.41
N ALA A 46 17.02 10.19 -14.35
CA ALA A 46 16.44 10.76 -13.15
C ALA A 46 15.15 10.05 -12.73
N ALA A 47 14.25 9.77 -13.68
CA ALA A 47 13.01 9.03 -13.46
C ALA A 47 13.27 7.63 -12.92
N LYS A 48 14.18 6.86 -13.54
CA LYS A 48 14.56 5.53 -13.05
C LYS A 48 15.16 5.57 -11.65
N ARG A 49 15.94 6.61 -11.30
CA ARG A 49 16.48 6.79 -9.95
C ARG A 49 15.37 7.09 -8.93
N LYS A 50 14.43 7.98 -9.27
CA LYS A 50 13.28 8.30 -8.42
C LYS A 50 12.42 7.06 -8.18
N LEU A 51 12.06 6.32 -9.24
CA LEU A 51 11.33 5.05 -9.10
C LEU A 51 12.11 4.02 -8.29
N HIS A 52 13.44 3.92 -8.46
CA HIS A 52 14.21 2.96 -7.69
C HIS A 52 14.15 3.21 -6.17
N GLN A 53 14.21 4.47 -5.74
CA GLN A 53 14.13 4.84 -4.32
C GLN A 53 12.79 4.45 -3.69
N VAL A 54 11.72 4.48 -4.49
CA VAL A 54 10.34 4.21 -4.06
C VAL A 54 9.99 2.73 -4.16
N TYR A 55 10.23 2.18 -5.35
CA TYR A 55 9.85 0.83 -5.75
C TYR A 55 10.80 -0.23 -5.19
N GLY A 56 12.10 0.09 -5.07
CA GLY A 56 13.14 -0.85 -4.66
C GLY A 56 13.06 -1.29 -3.20
N ALA A 57 12.49 -0.46 -2.34
CA ALA A 57 12.39 -0.74 -0.90
C ALA A 57 11.21 -1.66 -0.53
N TYR A 58 10.14 -1.72 -1.36
CA TYR A 58 8.91 -2.43 -0.99
C TYR A 58 8.30 -3.29 -2.12
N VAL A 59 8.09 -2.73 -3.33
CA VAL A 59 7.38 -3.44 -4.43
C VAL A 59 8.30 -4.39 -5.22
N GLY A 60 9.59 -4.05 -5.36
CA GLY A 60 10.56 -4.86 -6.10
C GLY A 60 10.89 -6.22 -5.49
N GLN A 61 10.31 -6.55 -4.33
CA GLN A 61 10.52 -7.80 -3.60
C GLN A 61 9.39 -8.82 -3.80
N VAL A 62 8.23 -8.42 -4.34
CA VAL A 62 7.13 -9.35 -4.62
C VAL A 62 7.38 -10.05 -5.95
N ASP A 63 7.51 -11.37 -5.92
CA ASP A 63 7.44 -12.18 -7.14
C ASP A 63 5.98 -12.38 -7.54
N VAL A 64 5.46 -11.45 -8.35
CA VAL A 64 4.07 -11.47 -8.78
C VAL A 64 3.71 -12.73 -9.57
N ASN A 65 4.67 -13.35 -10.27
CA ASN A 65 4.40 -14.60 -10.99
C ASN A 65 4.20 -15.76 -10.00
N GLN A 66 4.98 -15.81 -8.93
CA GLN A 66 4.79 -16.78 -7.85
C GLN A 66 3.43 -16.56 -7.17
N VAL A 67 3.06 -15.30 -6.87
CA VAL A 67 1.75 -14.98 -6.29
C VAL A 67 0.62 -15.43 -7.20
N LEU A 68 0.69 -15.14 -8.51
CA LEU A 68 -0.33 -15.57 -9.47
C LEU A 68 -0.49 -17.10 -9.50
N ALA A 69 0.63 -17.83 -9.52
CA ALA A 69 0.60 -19.30 -9.50
C ALA A 69 -0.05 -19.87 -8.24
N LEU A 70 0.10 -19.19 -7.09
CA LEU A 70 -0.60 -19.54 -5.86
C LEU A 70 -2.07 -19.16 -5.92
N VAL A 71 -2.42 -17.97 -6.42
CA VAL A 71 -3.82 -17.53 -6.60
C VAL A 71 -4.62 -18.53 -7.42
N ASP A 72 -4.01 -19.14 -8.45
CA ASP A 72 -4.64 -20.15 -9.30
C ASP A 72 -4.99 -21.46 -8.58
N GLN A 73 -4.42 -21.68 -7.40
CA GLN A 73 -4.66 -22.86 -6.55
C GLN A 73 -5.61 -22.57 -5.39
N VAL A 74 -6.13 -21.33 -5.27
CA VAL A 74 -7.03 -20.95 -4.18
C VAL A 74 -8.34 -21.73 -4.28
N ASP A 75 -8.66 -22.46 -3.21
CA ASP A 75 -9.98 -23.05 -3.03
C ASP A 75 -10.95 -21.98 -2.52
N ARG A 76 -12.11 -21.85 -3.18
CA ARG A 76 -13.16 -20.89 -2.85
C ARG A 76 -13.64 -20.99 -1.40
N ASN A 77 -13.82 -22.22 -0.92
CA ASN A 77 -14.36 -22.50 0.41
C ASN A 77 -13.27 -22.52 1.48
N THR A 78 -12.02 -22.74 1.08
CA THR A 78 -10.87 -22.85 1.99
C THR A 78 -9.68 -22.00 1.52
N PRO A 79 -9.82 -20.66 1.42
CA PRO A 79 -8.75 -19.82 0.86
C PRO A 79 -7.55 -19.62 1.78
N LYS A 80 -7.75 -19.80 3.10
CA LYS A 80 -6.77 -19.45 4.14
C LYS A 80 -5.37 -20.08 3.96
N PRO A 81 -5.20 -21.38 3.65
CA PRO A 81 -3.87 -21.98 3.50
C PRO A 81 -3.05 -21.38 2.35
N ILE A 82 -3.68 -21.11 1.21
CA ILE A 82 -3.00 -20.49 0.07
C ILE A 82 -2.73 -19.00 0.34
N CYS A 83 -3.68 -18.31 0.98
CA CYS A 83 -3.48 -16.93 1.42
C CYS A 83 -2.27 -16.82 2.37
N GLU A 84 -2.11 -17.74 3.30
CA GLU A 84 -0.94 -17.81 4.18
C GLU A 84 0.36 -17.99 3.38
N GLN A 85 0.38 -18.91 2.40
CA GLN A 85 1.55 -19.11 1.54
C GLN A 85 1.91 -17.83 0.78
N ILE A 86 0.91 -17.13 0.22
CA ILE A 86 1.10 -15.86 -0.49
C ILE A 86 1.68 -14.82 0.46
N LEU A 87 1.10 -14.64 1.65
CA LEU A 87 1.56 -13.67 2.64
C LEU A 87 2.99 -13.97 3.12
N ARG A 88 3.43 -15.23 3.12
CA ARG A 88 4.83 -15.60 3.45
C ARG A 88 5.85 -15.23 2.37
N THR A 89 5.42 -14.91 1.14
CA THR A 89 6.35 -14.56 0.03
C THR A 89 7.00 -13.19 0.17
N HIS A 90 6.46 -12.30 1.01
CA HIS A 90 6.99 -10.96 1.23
C HIS A 90 7.26 -10.70 2.70
N VAL A 91 8.40 -10.06 3.00
CA VAL A 91 8.87 -9.84 4.37
C VAL A 91 7.83 -9.07 5.19
N SER A 92 7.23 -8.00 4.63
CA SER A 92 6.30 -7.14 5.36
C SER A 92 4.99 -7.83 5.76
N THR A 93 4.57 -8.84 5.00
CA THR A 93 3.35 -9.62 5.25
C THR A 93 3.66 -10.87 6.07
N ALA A 94 4.81 -11.49 5.86
CA ALA A 94 5.30 -12.60 6.67
C ALA A 94 5.51 -12.18 8.14
N GLU A 95 6.00 -10.97 8.37
CA GLU A 95 6.17 -10.38 9.71
C GLU A 95 4.87 -10.30 10.51
N ARG A 96 3.73 -10.09 9.84
CA ARG A 96 2.43 -9.89 10.49
C ARG A 96 1.70 -11.19 10.75
N LEU A 97 2.06 -12.26 10.06
CA LEU A 97 1.20 -13.44 9.88
C LEU A 97 0.81 -14.12 11.20
N ASP A 98 1.78 -14.21 12.13
CA ASP A 98 1.57 -14.81 13.44
C ASP A 98 0.61 -13.98 14.33
N ASP A 99 0.54 -12.66 14.09
CA ASP A 99 -0.25 -11.71 14.88
C ASP A 99 -1.54 -11.26 14.15
N LEU A 100 -1.75 -11.61 12.87
CA LEU A 100 -2.82 -11.05 12.01
C LEU A 100 -4.21 -11.12 12.65
N GLY A 101 -4.55 -12.25 13.26
CA GLY A 101 -5.85 -12.42 13.92
C GLY A 101 -6.04 -11.46 15.09
N VAL A 102 -5.04 -11.36 15.97
CA VAL A 102 -5.05 -10.47 17.14
C VAL A 102 -5.01 -9.01 16.72
N VAL A 103 -4.27 -8.68 15.66
CA VAL A 103 -4.21 -7.33 15.10
C VAL A 103 -5.59 -6.89 14.61
N PHE A 104 -6.27 -7.69 13.78
CA PHE A 104 -7.58 -7.30 13.28
C PHE A 104 -8.63 -7.26 14.40
N GLU A 105 -8.61 -8.21 15.34
CA GLU A 105 -9.47 -8.16 16.53
C GLU A 105 -9.30 -6.86 17.31
N ALA A 106 -8.06 -6.47 17.61
CA ALA A 106 -7.78 -5.22 18.33
C ALA A 106 -8.18 -3.95 17.53
N VAL A 107 -8.09 -3.98 16.20
CA VAL A 107 -8.58 -2.90 15.34
C VAL A 107 -10.11 -2.83 15.40
N TRP A 108 -10.80 -3.97 15.31
CA TRP A 108 -12.25 -4.05 15.36
C TRP A 108 -12.83 -3.70 16.73
N ASP A 109 -12.09 -3.90 17.81
CA ASP A 109 -12.47 -3.41 19.15
C ASP A 109 -12.58 -1.88 19.20
N VAL A 110 -11.85 -1.17 18.34
CA VAL A 110 -11.89 0.29 18.23
C VAL A 110 -12.91 0.76 17.19
N THR A 111 -12.94 0.13 16.01
CA THR A 111 -13.75 0.60 14.87
C THR A 111 -15.13 -0.04 14.77
N GLY A 112 -15.37 -1.13 15.52
CA GLY A 112 -16.39 -2.12 15.17
C GLY A 112 -15.99 -2.96 13.96
N GLN A 113 -16.71 -4.06 13.71
CA GLN A 113 -16.56 -4.88 12.51
C GLN A 113 -17.03 -4.09 11.27
N PRO A 114 -16.15 -3.77 10.31
CA PRO A 114 -16.56 -3.04 9.11
C PRO A 114 -17.26 -3.96 8.12
N LYS A 115 -18.16 -3.39 7.33
CA LYS A 115 -18.72 -4.05 6.15
C LYS A 115 -17.85 -3.78 4.93
N ARG A 116 -17.27 -2.58 4.85
CA ARG A 116 -16.49 -2.11 3.70
C ARG A 116 -15.09 -1.68 4.11
N VAL A 117 -14.09 -2.29 3.49
CA VAL A 117 -12.68 -1.96 3.72
C VAL A 117 -12.07 -1.39 2.44
N MET A 118 -11.32 -0.29 2.57
CA MET A 118 -10.48 0.24 1.51
C MET A 118 -9.01 0.14 1.91
N ASP A 119 -8.18 -0.47 1.08
CA ASP A 119 -6.78 -0.76 1.35
C ASP A 119 -5.89 -0.04 0.32
N LEU A 120 -5.17 0.97 0.79
CA LEU A 120 -4.40 1.90 -0.04
C LEU A 120 -2.90 1.56 0.00
N ALA A 121 -2.31 1.37 -1.19
CA ALA A 121 -1.00 0.75 -1.36
C ALA A 121 -0.95 -0.63 -0.66
N CYS A 122 -1.94 -1.44 -1.02
CA CYS A 122 -2.33 -2.65 -0.31
C CYS A 122 -1.27 -3.76 -0.31
N GLY A 123 -0.33 -3.77 -1.25
CA GLY A 123 0.65 -4.85 -1.37
C GLY A 123 -0.02 -6.23 -1.43
N LEU A 124 0.38 -7.14 -0.53
CA LEU A 124 -0.24 -8.46 -0.38
C LEU A 124 -1.29 -8.51 0.74
N ASN A 125 -1.63 -7.38 1.38
CA ASN A 125 -2.59 -7.35 2.48
C ASN A 125 -4.02 -7.83 2.11
N PRO A 126 -4.52 -7.71 0.87
CA PRO A 126 -5.82 -8.27 0.51
C PRO A 126 -5.92 -9.79 0.72
N PHE A 127 -4.79 -10.51 0.68
CA PHE A 127 -4.74 -11.94 0.99
C PHE A 127 -4.92 -12.22 2.49
N ALA A 128 -4.90 -11.21 3.36
CA ALA A 128 -5.22 -11.35 4.79
C ALA A 128 -6.74 -11.35 5.08
N LEU A 129 -7.58 -11.25 4.05
CA LEU A 129 -9.04 -11.29 4.17
C LEU A 129 -9.57 -12.43 5.08
N PRO A 130 -9.05 -13.68 5.04
CA PRO A 130 -9.52 -14.75 5.93
C PRO A 130 -9.29 -14.54 7.44
N TRP A 131 -8.53 -13.51 7.83
CA TRP A 131 -8.29 -13.13 9.23
C TRP A 131 -9.14 -11.93 9.69
N MET A 132 -9.87 -11.27 8.78
CA MET A 132 -10.58 -10.01 9.06
C MET A 132 -11.99 -10.21 9.61
N GLY A 133 -12.47 -11.44 9.76
CA GLY A 133 -13.87 -11.71 10.09
C GLY A 133 -14.79 -11.53 8.88
N HIS A 134 -16.03 -11.11 9.11
CA HIS A 134 -17.00 -10.91 8.04
C HIS A 134 -16.88 -9.52 7.42
N ILE A 135 -16.47 -9.45 6.16
CA ILE A 135 -16.42 -8.24 5.33
C ILE A 135 -17.36 -8.45 4.14
N GLU A 136 -18.13 -7.43 3.77
CA GLU A 136 -19.05 -7.47 2.62
C GLU A 136 -18.36 -7.01 1.34
N GLU A 137 -17.56 -5.94 1.40
CA GLU A 137 -16.85 -5.38 0.24
C GLU A 137 -15.40 -4.99 0.57
N TYR A 138 -14.48 -5.24 -0.37
CA TYR A 138 -13.07 -4.88 -0.22
C TYR A 138 -12.55 -4.14 -1.45
N PHE A 139 -12.01 -2.95 -1.25
CA PHE A 139 -11.43 -2.13 -2.32
C PHE A 139 -9.92 -2.05 -2.11
N ALA A 140 -9.14 -2.48 -3.09
CA ALA A 140 -7.68 -2.54 -3.01
C ALA A 140 -7.03 -1.74 -4.14
N CYS A 141 -6.02 -0.95 -3.83
CA CYS A 141 -5.18 -0.38 -4.87
C CYS A 141 -3.69 -0.42 -4.54
N ASP A 142 -2.88 -0.55 -5.59
CA ASP A 142 -1.42 -0.45 -5.54
C ASP A 142 -0.92 0.10 -6.89
N ILE A 143 0.39 0.33 -7.01
CA ILE A 143 1.00 0.93 -8.20
C ILE A 143 1.45 -0.08 -9.27
N ASP A 144 1.45 -1.38 -8.99
CA ASP A 144 1.80 -2.44 -9.96
C ASP A 144 0.52 -3.13 -10.50
N ILE A 145 0.31 -3.03 -11.82
CA ILE A 145 -0.90 -3.56 -12.47
C ILE A 145 -0.99 -5.09 -12.37
N ARG A 146 0.16 -5.80 -12.37
CA ARG A 146 0.17 -7.26 -12.27
C ARG A 146 -0.29 -7.69 -10.89
N LEU A 147 0.15 -6.97 -9.85
CA LEU A 147 -0.28 -7.22 -8.47
C LEU A 147 -1.78 -6.94 -8.33
N ALA A 148 -2.25 -5.79 -8.81
CA ALA A 148 -3.68 -5.47 -8.82
C ALA A 148 -4.50 -6.56 -9.54
N SER A 149 -4.06 -7.04 -10.71
CA SER A 149 -4.72 -8.15 -11.42
C SER A 149 -4.71 -9.46 -10.62
N CYS A 150 -3.64 -9.78 -9.89
CA CYS A 150 -3.61 -10.97 -9.03
C CYS A 150 -4.64 -10.88 -7.89
N ILE A 151 -4.77 -9.70 -7.28
CA ILE A 151 -5.76 -9.45 -6.22
C ILE A 151 -7.18 -9.58 -6.77
N GLY A 152 -7.46 -9.00 -7.95
CA GLY A 152 -8.76 -9.15 -8.61
C GLY A 152 -9.11 -10.60 -8.90
N LYS A 153 -8.16 -11.37 -9.47
CA LYS A 153 -8.34 -12.80 -9.71
C LYS A 153 -8.58 -13.60 -8.43
N PHE A 154 -7.93 -13.23 -7.34
CA PHE A 154 -8.19 -13.83 -6.03
C PHE A 154 -9.64 -13.60 -5.58
N PHE A 155 -10.14 -12.37 -5.64
CA PHE A 155 -11.54 -12.07 -5.30
C PHE A 155 -12.52 -12.86 -6.17
N GLU A 156 -12.25 -12.98 -7.48
CA GLU A 156 -13.04 -13.81 -8.40
C GLU A 156 -13.03 -15.28 -8.00
N ASN A 157 -11.85 -15.86 -7.71
CA ASN A 157 -11.69 -17.27 -7.35
C ASN A 157 -12.47 -17.64 -6.08
N ILE A 158 -12.55 -16.73 -5.10
CA ILE A 158 -13.32 -16.96 -3.87
C ILE A 158 -14.78 -16.51 -3.97
N GLY A 159 -15.19 -15.90 -5.10
CA GLY A 159 -16.53 -15.36 -5.30
C GLY A 159 -16.86 -14.24 -4.31
N PHE A 160 -15.90 -13.38 -4.02
CA PHE A 160 -16.01 -12.27 -3.06
C PHE A 160 -16.23 -10.93 -3.78
N SER A 161 -17.01 -10.04 -3.17
CA SER A 161 -17.27 -8.70 -3.71
C SER A 161 -16.08 -7.77 -3.48
N GLY A 162 -15.04 -7.94 -4.30
CA GLY A 162 -13.82 -7.16 -4.21
C GLY A 162 -13.52 -6.38 -5.49
N VAL A 163 -12.94 -5.19 -5.33
CA VAL A 163 -12.43 -4.37 -6.43
C VAL A 163 -10.93 -4.18 -6.23
N SER A 164 -10.15 -4.40 -7.28
CA SER A 164 -8.72 -4.12 -7.30
C SER A 164 -8.37 -3.22 -8.48
N SER A 165 -7.56 -2.19 -8.26
CA SER A 165 -7.16 -1.26 -9.32
C SER A 165 -5.73 -0.77 -9.17
N CYS A 166 -5.13 -0.38 -10.29
CA CYS A 166 -3.81 0.24 -10.31
C CYS A 166 -3.96 1.76 -10.08
N HIS A 167 -3.56 2.28 -8.93
CA HIS A 167 -3.60 3.72 -8.62
C HIS A 167 -2.34 4.23 -7.93
N ASP A 168 -1.98 5.47 -8.26
CA ASP A 168 -0.95 6.24 -7.56
C ASP A 168 -1.57 7.22 -6.57
N LEU A 169 -1.39 6.98 -5.27
CA LEU A 169 -1.91 7.85 -4.20
C LEU A 169 -1.36 9.28 -4.25
N LEU A 170 -0.23 9.52 -4.93
CA LEU A 170 0.32 10.86 -5.14
C LEU A 170 -0.31 11.59 -6.34
N VAL A 171 -1.24 10.95 -7.04
CA VAL A 171 -2.04 11.55 -8.11
C VAL A 171 -3.48 11.70 -7.64
N THR A 172 -4.11 10.60 -7.24
CA THR A 172 -5.52 10.58 -6.83
C THR A 172 -5.75 9.53 -5.75
N VAL A 173 -6.48 9.89 -4.69
CA VAL A 173 -7.05 8.91 -3.76
C VAL A 173 -8.39 8.44 -4.33
N PRO A 174 -8.62 7.13 -4.52
CA PRO A 174 -9.89 6.62 -5.02
C PRO A 174 -11.07 7.08 -4.16
N SER A 175 -12.19 7.47 -4.79
CA SER A 175 -13.38 7.99 -4.11
C SER A 175 -14.32 6.89 -3.61
N TRP A 176 -13.78 5.72 -3.27
CA TRP A 176 -14.58 4.61 -2.73
C TRP A 176 -15.08 4.95 -1.33
N GLN A 177 -16.23 4.40 -0.98
CA GLN A 177 -16.84 4.57 0.34
C GLN A 177 -16.52 3.33 1.19
N ALA A 178 -15.89 3.53 2.33
CA ALA A 178 -15.49 2.46 3.24
C ALA A 178 -15.73 2.87 4.70
N ASP A 179 -15.97 1.88 5.55
CA ASP A 179 -16.09 2.08 6.99
C ASP A 179 -14.70 2.24 7.62
N VAL A 180 -13.72 1.52 7.07
CA VAL A 180 -12.33 1.53 7.51
C VAL A 180 -11.39 1.61 6.31
N VAL A 181 -10.38 2.49 6.40
CA VAL A 181 -9.31 2.63 5.40
C VAL A 181 -7.98 2.18 5.97
N PHE A 182 -7.24 1.34 5.26
CA PHE A 182 -5.89 0.91 5.61
C PHE A 182 -4.82 1.67 4.84
N LEU A 183 -3.79 2.10 5.57
CA LEU A 183 -2.54 2.68 5.07
C LEU A 183 -1.36 2.03 5.80
N PHE A 184 -1.09 0.77 5.48
CA PHE A 184 -0.10 -0.03 6.20
C PHE A 184 1.32 0.15 5.69
N LYS A 185 2.22 0.66 6.55
CA LYS A 185 3.62 1.00 6.22
C LYS A 185 3.77 1.94 5.01
N THR A 186 2.72 2.71 4.67
CA THR A 186 2.66 3.52 3.44
C THR A 186 3.15 4.94 3.62
N LEU A 187 2.78 5.61 4.73
CA LEU A 187 3.02 7.06 4.93
C LEU A 187 4.50 7.47 4.82
N PRO A 188 5.48 6.75 5.42
CA PRO A 188 6.89 7.13 5.28
C PRO A 188 7.38 7.12 3.82
N CYS A 189 6.90 6.17 3.02
CA CYS A 189 7.24 6.06 1.60
C CYS A 189 6.67 7.24 0.80
N LEU A 190 5.42 7.63 1.09
CA LEU A 190 4.78 8.78 0.45
C LEU A 190 5.50 10.09 0.80
N GLU A 191 5.86 10.28 2.06
CA GLU A 191 6.56 11.49 2.54
C GLU A 191 7.97 11.62 1.93
N GLN A 192 8.67 10.49 1.72
CA GLN A 192 9.97 10.48 1.03
C GLN A 192 9.84 10.84 -0.46
N GLN A 193 8.70 10.52 -1.07
CA GLN A 193 8.42 10.86 -2.47
C GLN A 193 8.10 12.35 -2.61
N GLU A 194 7.20 12.84 -1.77
CA GLU A 194 6.67 14.18 -1.80
C GLU A 194 6.35 14.65 -0.38
N LYS A 195 7.06 15.70 0.06
CA LYS A 195 6.90 16.25 1.40
C LYS A 195 5.48 16.77 1.59
N GLY A 196 4.81 16.36 2.67
CA GLY A 196 3.43 16.70 2.99
C GLY A 196 2.39 15.77 2.37
N ALA A 197 2.79 14.79 1.56
CA ALA A 197 1.87 13.87 0.90
C ALA A 197 1.03 13.07 1.91
N GLY A 198 1.61 12.65 3.03
CA GLY A 198 0.87 11.89 4.05
C GLY A 198 -0.36 12.65 4.56
N LEU A 199 -0.19 13.91 4.97
CA LEU A 199 -1.30 14.75 5.41
C LEU A 199 -2.30 15.05 4.28
N ALA A 200 -1.81 15.33 3.08
CA ALA A 200 -2.65 15.62 1.93
C ALA A 200 -3.56 14.44 1.52
N ILE A 201 -3.05 13.21 1.63
CA ILE A 201 -3.81 11.99 1.36
C ILE A 201 -4.82 11.73 2.48
N LEU A 202 -4.41 11.85 3.75
CA LEU A 202 -5.32 11.64 4.88
C LEU A 202 -6.51 12.61 4.86
N LYS A 203 -6.32 13.87 4.43
CA LYS A 203 -7.40 14.85 4.26
C LYS A 203 -8.42 14.52 3.16
N GLN A 204 -8.04 13.69 2.19
CA GLN A 204 -8.93 13.30 1.08
C GLN A 204 -9.77 12.07 1.41
N ILE A 205 -9.35 11.28 2.40
CA ILE A 205 -10.06 10.07 2.80
C ILE A 205 -11.35 10.45 3.55
N GLN A 206 -12.47 9.92 3.06
CA GLN A 206 -13.79 10.08 3.67
C GLN A 206 -14.22 8.74 4.24
N ALA A 207 -13.79 8.46 5.47
CA ALA A 207 -14.17 7.25 6.20
C ALA A 207 -14.23 7.53 7.71
N PRO A 208 -15.09 6.82 8.47
CA PRO A 208 -15.14 6.92 9.93
C PRO A 208 -13.80 6.63 10.60
N HIS A 209 -13.06 5.64 10.09
CA HIS A 209 -11.78 5.22 10.65
C HIS A 209 -10.69 5.05 9.59
N ILE A 210 -9.48 5.48 9.93
CA ILE A 210 -8.26 5.23 9.14
C ILE A 210 -7.26 4.49 10.03
N VAL A 211 -6.79 3.33 9.59
CA VAL A 211 -5.76 2.56 10.29
C VAL A 211 -4.44 2.74 9.56
N VAL A 212 -3.52 3.43 10.23
CA VAL A 212 -2.16 3.65 9.74
C VAL A 212 -1.22 2.72 10.49
N SER A 213 -0.26 2.10 9.80
CA SER A 213 0.77 1.30 10.47
C SER A 213 2.19 1.75 10.14
N PHE A 214 3.09 1.49 11.08
CA PHE A 214 4.53 1.76 10.94
C PHE A 214 5.33 0.55 11.42
N PRO A 215 6.49 0.26 10.78
CA PRO A 215 7.37 -0.80 11.26
C PRO A 215 7.94 -0.42 12.64
N SER A 216 7.97 -1.39 13.56
CA SER A 216 8.53 -1.19 14.92
C SER A 216 10.06 -1.36 14.95
N GLN A 217 10.67 -1.89 13.88
CA GLN A 217 12.12 -2.13 13.78
C GLN A 217 12.67 -1.71 12.40
N SER A 218 13.94 -1.29 12.36
CA SER A 218 14.63 -1.09 11.08
C SER A 218 15.00 -2.44 10.45
N LEU A 219 15.04 -2.50 9.11
CA LEU A 219 15.51 -3.68 8.36
C LEU A 219 16.94 -4.14 8.74
N GLY A 220 17.70 -3.31 9.47
CA GLY A 220 19.06 -3.59 9.93
C GLY A 220 19.20 -3.84 11.44
N GLY A 221 18.11 -4.03 12.19
CA GLY A 221 18.15 -4.46 13.59
C GLY A 221 18.64 -3.43 14.62
N HIS A 222 19.03 -2.22 14.22
CA HIS A 222 19.40 -1.16 15.16
C HIS A 222 18.15 -0.46 15.70
N ASN A 223 18.00 -0.53 17.02
CA ASN A 223 16.71 -0.50 17.71
C ASN A 223 16.56 0.67 18.71
N LYS A 224 16.84 1.90 18.30
CA LYS A 224 16.62 3.06 19.20
C LYS A 224 15.87 4.19 18.50
N GLY A 225 14.59 4.36 18.86
CA GLY A 225 13.80 5.56 18.57
C GLY A 225 12.81 5.48 17.40
N MET A 226 12.72 4.36 16.67
CA MET A 226 11.82 4.26 15.50
C MET A 226 10.35 4.34 15.89
N THR A 227 9.92 3.58 16.89
CA THR A 227 8.54 3.63 17.41
C THR A 227 8.19 5.03 17.90
N ALA A 228 9.08 5.66 18.68
CA ALA A 228 8.86 7.02 19.19
C ALA A 228 8.84 8.08 18.07
N HIS A 229 9.66 7.91 17.04
CA HIS A 229 9.67 8.80 15.87
C HIS A 229 8.35 8.74 15.10
N TYR A 230 7.87 7.54 14.78
CA TYR A 230 6.61 7.37 14.05
C TYR A 230 5.38 7.71 14.91
N ASP A 231 5.40 7.43 16.21
CA ASP A 231 4.38 7.88 17.16
C ASP A 231 4.28 9.42 17.17
N GLY A 232 5.42 10.13 17.19
CA GLY A 232 5.45 11.59 17.08
C GLY A 232 4.87 12.10 15.76
N ILE A 233 5.20 11.46 14.63
CA ILE A 233 4.66 11.81 13.31
C ILE A 233 3.14 11.66 13.28
N ILE A 234 2.61 10.50 13.69
CA ILE A 234 1.17 10.23 13.59
C ILE A 234 0.35 11.08 14.55
N ARG A 235 0.89 11.41 15.74
CA ARG A 235 0.24 12.36 16.66
C ARG A 235 0.16 13.77 16.07
N GLN A 236 1.22 14.23 15.38
CA GLN A 236 1.19 15.51 14.69
C GLN A 236 0.12 15.51 13.58
N LEU A 237 0.07 14.44 12.78
CA LEU A 237 -0.95 14.29 11.73
C LEU A 237 -2.37 14.27 12.31
N ALA A 238 -2.59 13.52 13.40
CA ALA A 238 -3.89 13.46 14.09
C ALA A 238 -4.31 14.84 14.61
N ASN A 239 -3.39 15.61 15.19
CA ASN A 239 -3.64 16.99 15.63
C ASN A 239 -4.01 17.90 14.45
N ASP A 240 -3.29 17.82 13.34
CA ASP A 240 -3.54 18.63 12.14
C ASP A 240 -4.88 18.27 11.46
N LEU A 241 -5.32 17.02 11.58
CA LEU A 241 -6.62 16.53 11.12
C LEU A 241 -7.75 16.76 12.13
N LYS A 242 -7.42 17.06 13.40
CA LYS A 242 -8.35 17.18 14.54
C LYS A 242 -9.14 15.89 14.82
N VAL A 243 -8.47 14.75 14.73
CA VAL A 243 -9.06 13.42 14.94
C VAL A 243 -8.52 12.78 16.22
N GLN A 244 -9.27 11.84 16.78
CA GLN A 244 -8.78 11.01 17.89
C GLN A 244 -7.80 9.96 17.38
N ILE A 245 -6.88 9.52 18.25
CA ILE A 245 -5.88 8.50 17.94
C ILE A 245 -5.90 7.40 18.99
N HIS A 246 -5.96 6.15 18.52
CA HIS A 246 -5.91 4.94 19.34
C HIS A 246 -4.69 4.10 18.93
N PRO A 247 -3.56 4.19 19.65
CA PRO A 247 -2.38 3.38 19.37
C PRO A 247 -2.58 1.92 19.78
N LEU A 248 -2.19 1.00 18.91
CA LEU A 248 -2.16 -0.45 19.11
C LEU A 248 -0.74 -0.95 18.79
N VAL A 249 0.03 -1.30 19.83
CA VAL A 249 1.47 -1.61 19.69
C VAL A 249 1.71 -3.11 19.75
N PHE A 250 2.32 -3.66 18.70
CA PHE A 250 2.74 -5.06 18.62
C PHE A 250 4.25 -5.16 18.44
N ALA A 251 4.80 -6.37 18.59
CA ALA A 251 6.23 -6.61 18.62
C ALA A 251 6.97 -6.13 17.36
N ARG A 252 6.33 -6.25 16.19
CA ARG A 252 6.94 -5.96 14.88
C ARG A 252 6.33 -4.74 14.18
N GLU A 253 5.12 -4.36 14.55
CA GLU A 253 4.37 -3.30 13.90
C GLU A 253 3.51 -2.54 14.89
N SER A 254 3.41 -1.22 14.72
CA SER A 254 2.53 -0.38 15.50
C SER A 254 1.42 0.13 14.58
N TYR A 255 0.18 -0.02 15.01
CA TYR A 255 -1.01 0.45 14.32
C TYR A 255 -1.59 1.64 15.08
N TYR A 256 -2.20 2.56 14.35
CA TYR A 256 -2.83 3.75 14.90
C TYR A 256 -4.17 3.90 14.20
N VAL A 257 -5.25 3.75 14.97
CA VAL A 257 -6.59 4.02 14.48
C VAL A 257 -6.87 5.51 14.68
N LEU A 258 -7.12 6.20 13.57
CA LEU A 258 -7.58 7.58 13.54
C LEU A 258 -9.10 7.56 13.41
N SER A 259 -9.80 8.25 14.32
CA SER A 259 -11.26 8.31 14.36
C SER A 259 -11.73 9.75 14.28
N ALA A 260 -12.65 10.03 13.37
CA ALA A 260 -13.24 11.36 13.17
C ALA A 260 -13.96 11.90 14.42
#